data_AF-A0A485AGV2-F1
#
_entry.id   AF-A0A485AGV2-F1
#
_cell.length_a   1.000
_cell.length_b   1.000
_cell.length_c   1.000
_cell.angle_alpha   90.00
_cell.angle_beta   90.00
_cell.angle_gamma   90.00
#
_symmetry.space_group_name_H-M   'P 1'
#
loop_
_entity.id
_entity.type
_entity.pdbx_description
1 polymer ?
#
loop_
_entity_poly.entity_id
_entity_poly.type
_entity_poly.pdbx_seq_one_letter_code
_entity_poly.pdbx_strand_id
1 'polypeptide(L)'
;MALVASQVPRERSGWALSTLSTAQISGVIGGPLLGGFLADHVGLRAVFFITAILLTVSFLVTLFLIKEGVRPQTSKADRLSGREVLASLPYPGLVISLFFTTLVIQLCNGSIGPILALFIKSMAPDSNNIAFLAGMIAAVPGVSALISAPRLGKLGDRIGTSRILLATLCCAVVMFFAMSFVTTPLQLGVLRFLLGFADGAMLPAVQTLLLKYSSDKVTGRIFGYNQSFMYLGNVVGPLIGASVSAMAGFRWVFIATAVIVLINLWQLAVMLQRSRRTAA
;
A
#
# COMPACT_ATOMS: atom_id res chain seq x y z
N MET A 1 -12.07 -6.91 3.68
CA MET A 1 -11.33 -6.68 4.95
C MET A 1 -12.22 -6.21 6.09
N ALA A 2 -13.02 -5.13 5.96
CA ALA A 2 -13.84 -4.63 7.08
C ALA A 2 -14.81 -5.68 7.67
N LEU A 3 -15.51 -6.43 6.81
CA LEU A 3 -16.40 -7.52 7.23
C LEU A 3 -15.64 -8.61 8.02
N VAL A 4 -14.48 -9.03 7.49
CA VAL A 4 -13.62 -10.06 8.11
C VAL A 4 -13.03 -9.56 9.42
N ALA A 5 -12.58 -8.31 9.48
CA ALA A 5 -12.09 -7.69 10.72
C ALA A 5 -13.19 -7.56 11.78
N SER A 6 -14.46 -7.43 11.38
CA SER A 6 -15.60 -7.36 12.32
C SER A 6 -16.13 -8.71 12.78
N GLN A 7 -15.86 -9.80 12.04
CA GLN A 7 -16.41 -11.13 12.33
C GLN A 7 -15.37 -12.12 12.87
N VAL A 8 -14.07 -11.88 12.68
CA VAL A 8 -13.03 -12.80 13.13
C VAL A 8 -12.60 -12.47 14.57
N PRO A 9 -12.58 -13.46 15.49
CA PRO A 9 -12.08 -13.30 16.85
C PRO A 9 -10.66 -12.75 16.88
N ARG A 10 -10.35 -11.91 17.88
CA ARG A 10 -9.08 -11.17 17.94
C ARG A 10 -7.86 -12.07 17.94
N GLU A 11 -7.91 -13.25 18.56
CA GLU A 11 -6.78 -14.20 18.56
C GLU A 11 -6.48 -14.75 17.16
N ARG A 12 -7.47 -14.76 16.26
CA ARG A 12 -7.33 -15.24 14.87
C ARG A 12 -7.32 -14.13 13.83
N SER A 13 -7.42 -12.87 14.26
CA SER A 13 -7.44 -11.71 13.38
C SER A 13 -6.20 -11.65 12.48
N GLY A 14 -5.02 -11.95 13.02
CA GLY A 14 -3.77 -12.06 12.27
C GLY A 14 -3.87 -13.11 11.15
N TRP A 15 -4.31 -14.34 11.45
CA TRP A 15 -4.43 -15.40 10.44
C TRP A 15 -5.44 -15.05 9.33
N ALA A 16 -6.59 -14.46 9.70
CA ALA A 16 -7.60 -14.08 8.71
C ALA A 16 -7.17 -12.89 7.86
N LEU A 17 -6.58 -11.85 8.46
CA LEU A 17 -6.02 -10.70 7.74
C LEU A 17 -4.87 -11.12 6.84
N SER A 18 -3.98 -12.00 7.31
CA SER A 18 -2.90 -12.56 6.50
C SER A 18 -3.43 -13.39 5.34
N THR A 19 -4.41 -14.28 5.56
CA THR A 19 -5.03 -15.07 4.47
C THR A 19 -5.66 -14.15 3.42
N LEU A 20 -6.35 -13.10 3.85
CA LEU A 20 -6.99 -12.13 2.97
C LEU A 20 -5.97 -11.29 2.20
N SER A 21 -4.87 -10.90 2.87
CA SER A 21 -3.75 -10.20 2.25
C SER A 21 -3.02 -11.09 1.24
N THR A 22 -2.79 -12.38 1.55
CA THR A 22 -2.24 -13.36 0.62
C THR A 22 -3.15 -13.52 -0.60
N ALA A 23 -4.46 -13.67 -0.42
CA ALA A 23 -5.41 -13.74 -1.54
C ALA A 23 -5.35 -12.47 -2.41
N GLN A 24 -5.24 -11.29 -1.80
CA GLN A 24 -5.13 -10.03 -2.52
C GLN A 24 -3.80 -9.91 -3.29
N ILE A 25 -2.67 -10.23 -2.66
CA ILE A 25 -1.34 -10.22 -3.29
C ILE A 25 -1.29 -11.23 -4.42
N SER A 26 -1.79 -12.45 -4.21
CA SER A 26 -1.90 -13.47 -5.26
C SER A 26 -2.78 -13.01 -6.41
N GLY A 27 -3.87 -12.28 -6.15
CA GLY A 27 -4.71 -11.68 -7.19
C GLY A 27 -3.99 -10.57 -7.97
N VAL A 28 -3.24 -9.70 -7.29
CA VAL A 28 -2.48 -8.61 -7.92
C VAL A 28 -1.32 -9.14 -8.76
N ILE A 29 -0.67 -10.23 -8.34
CA ILE A 29 0.44 -10.85 -9.07
C ILE A 29 -0.11 -11.75 -10.20
N GLY A 30 -1.06 -12.62 -9.88
CA GLY A 30 -1.62 -13.60 -10.82
C GLY A 30 -2.54 -12.99 -11.87
N GLY A 31 -3.25 -11.91 -11.53
CA GLY A 31 -4.21 -11.24 -12.42
C GLY A 31 -3.58 -10.76 -13.73
N PRO A 32 -2.53 -9.91 -13.69
CA PRO A 32 -1.85 -9.45 -14.91
C PRO A 32 -1.20 -10.58 -15.70
N LEU A 33 -0.64 -11.61 -15.04
CA LEU A 33 -0.01 -12.75 -15.69
C LEU A 33 -1.04 -13.61 -16.45
N LEU A 34 -2.13 -14.01 -15.78
CA LEU A 34 -3.20 -14.79 -16.39
C LEU A 34 -3.97 -13.97 -17.43
N GLY A 35 -4.21 -12.70 -17.15
CA GLY A 35 -4.88 -11.77 -18.05
C GLY A 35 -4.08 -11.52 -19.33
N GLY A 36 -2.76 -11.33 -19.23
CA GLY A 36 -1.87 -11.19 -20.38
C GLY A 36 -1.80 -12.48 -21.21
N PHE A 37 -1.59 -13.63 -20.55
CA PHE A 37 -1.56 -14.93 -21.23
C PHE A 37 -2.87 -15.24 -21.98
N LEU A 38 -4.02 -14.99 -21.33
CA LEU A 38 -5.32 -15.14 -21.97
C LEU A 38 -5.53 -14.12 -23.10
N ALA A 39 -5.08 -12.87 -22.92
CA ALA A 39 -5.22 -11.85 -23.96
C ALA A 39 -4.45 -12.23 -25.23
N ASP A 40 -3.27 -12.84 -25.10
CA ASP A 40 -2.45 -13.29 -26.24
C ASP A 40 -3.06 -14.49 -26.98
N HIS A 41 -3.77 -15.39 -26.29
CA HIS A 41 -4.32 -16.63 -26.90
C HIS A 41 -5.76 -16.50 -27.37
N VAL A 42 -6.62 -15.83 -26.61
CA VAL A 42 -8.07 -15.74 -26.86
C VAL A 42 -8.54 -14.31 -27.15
N GLY A 43 -7.64 -13.33 -27.12
CA GLY A 43 -7.92 -11.94 -27.45
C GLY A 43 -8.59 -11.16 -26.32
N LEU A 44 -8.40 -9.83 -26.31
CA LEU A 44 -8.88 -8.94 -25.24
C LEU A 44 -10.38 -9.05 -24.97
N ARG A 45 -11.22 -9.20 -26.01
CA ARG A 45 -12.68 -9.31 -25.84
C ARG A 45 -13.08 -10.53 -25.01
N ALA A 46 -12.47 -11.69 -25.26
CA ALA A 46 -12.76 -12.90 -24.51
C ALA A 46 -12.31 -12.80 -23.05
N VAL A 47 -11.17 -12.14 -22.79
CA VAL A 47 -10.70 -11.87 -21.42
C VAL A 47 -11.73 -11.08 -20.61
N PHE A 48 -12.38 -10.08 -21.21
CA PHE A 48 -13.44 -9.32 -20.54
C PHE A 48 -14.64 -10.21 -20.18
N PHE A 49 -15.10 -11.10 -21.07
CA PHE A 49 -16.19 -12.03 -20.78
C PHE A 49 -15.83 -13.05 -19.69
N ILE A 50 -14.63 -13.62 -19.75
CA ILE A 50 -14.13 -14.55 -18.73
C ILE A 50 -14.08 -13.87 -17.36
N THR A 51 -13.59 -12.63 -17.31
CA THR A 51 -13.53 -11.83 -16.08
C THR A 51 -14.93 -11.53 -15.54
N ALA A 52 -15.89 -11.20 -16.42
CA ALA A 52 -17.28 -10.98 -16.03
C ALA A 52 -17.94 -12.24 -15.44
N ILE A 53 -17.68 -13.41 -16.03
CA ILE A 53 -18.18 -14.70 -15.51
C ILE A 53 -17.57 -14.98 -14.13
N LEU A 54 -16.26 -14.81 -13.96
CA LEU A 54 -15.57 -14.99 -12.67
C LEU A 54 -16.13 -14.06 -11.59
N LEU A 55 -16.34 -12.79 -11.90
CA LEU A 55 -16.96 -11.82 -10.98
C LEU A 55 -18.41 -12.18 -10.65
N THR A 56 -19.17 -12.68 -11.63
CA THR A 56 -20.55 -13.16 -11.42
C THR A 56 -20.58 -14.38 -10.49
N VAL A 57 -19.68 -15.35 -10.68
CA VAL A 57 -19.56 -16.50 -9.78
C VAL A 57 -19.18 -16.04 -8.38
N SER A 58 -18.22 -15.12 -8.24
CA SER A 58 -17.83 -14.54 -6.95
C SER A 58 -19.01 -13.84 -6.26
N PHE A 59 -19.83 -13.11 -7.03
CA PHE A 59 -21.05 -12.47 -6.55
C PHE A 59 -22.07 -13.52 -6.08
N LEU A 60 -22.35 -14.57 -6.85
CA LEU A 60 -23.30 -15.62 -6.49
C LEU A 60 -22.84 -16.39 -5.25
N VAL A 61 -21.55 -16.74 -5.17
CA VAL A 61 -20.96 -17.37 -3.99
C VAL A 61 -21.12 -16.46 -2.77
N THR A 62 -20.85 -15.17 -2.91
CA THR A 62 -21.02 -14.19 -1.85
C THR A 62 -22.50 -14.09 -1.42
N LEU A 63 -23.42 -14.06 -2.38
CA LEU A 63 -24.86 -13.93 -2.15
C LEU A 63 -25.45 -15.15 -1.43
N PHE A 64 -25.05 -16.36 -1.81
CA PHE A 64 -25.65 -17.60 -1.31
C PHE A 64 -24.90 -18.26 -0.16
N LEU A 65 -23.56 -18.19 -0.14
CA LEU A 65 -22.75 -18.89 0.88
C LEU A 65 -22.45 -18.00 2.09
N ILE A 66 -22.36 -16.68 1.95
CA ILE A 66 -22.12 -15.79 3.10
C ILE A 66 -23.44 -15.58 3.83
N LYS A 67 -23.69 -16.49 4.78
CA LYS A 67 -24.74 -16.30 5.78
C LYS A 67 -24.22 -15.32 6.81
N GLU A 68 -24.78 -14.10 6.85
CA GLU A 68 -24.54 -13.18 7.96
C GLU A 68 -24.98 -13.87 9.26
N GLY A 69 -24.01 -14.21 10.13
CA GLY A 69 -24.31 -14.67 11.48
C GLY A 69 -25.05 -13.60 12.29
N VAL A 70 -25.61 -13.98 13.44
CA VAL A 70 -26.31 -13.08 14.36
C VAL A 70 -25.43 -11.85 14.60
N ARG A 71 -25.89 -10.69 14.10
CA ARG A 71 -25.24 -9.41 14.37
C ARG A 71 -25.11 -9.27 15.88
N PRO A 72 -23.91 -8.97 16.43
CA PRO A 72 -23.89 -8.35 17.74
C PRO A 72 -24.83 -7.16 17.64
N GLN A 73 -25.86 -7.12 18.49
CA GLN A 73 -26.73 -5.96 18.60
C GLN A 73 -25.91 -4.78 19.13
N THR A 74 -25.09 -4.16 18.28
CA THR A 74 -24.63 -2.80 18.54
C THR A 74 -25.83 -1.92 18.25
N SER A 75 -26.49 -1.46 19.32
CA SER A 75 -27.58 -0.51 19.25
C SER A 75 -27.21 0.65 18.31
N LYS A 76 -28.16 1.22 17.57
CA LYS A 76 -27.92 2.46 16.80
C LYS A 76 -27.34 3.58 17.68
N ALA A 77 -27.55 3.50 19.00
CA ALA A 77 -26.99 4.37 20.03
C ALA A 77 -25.46 4.21 20.26
N ASP A 78 -24.84 3.10 19.85
CA ASP A 78 -23.38 2.86 19.99
C ASP A 78 -22.58 3.21 18.72
N ARG A 79 -23.25 3.69 17.66
CA ARG A 79 -22.59 4.10 16.42
C ARG A 79 -21.94 5.46 16.62
N LEU A 80 -20.73 5.48 17.19
CA LEU A 80 -19.92 6.71 17.33
C LEU A 80 -19.86 7.46 15.98
N SER A 81 -20.13 8.75 15.94
CA SER A 81 -19.90 9.61 14.78
C SER A 81 -18.42 9.60 14.38
N GLY A 82 -18.06 9.95 13.14
CA GLY A 82 -16.65 9.97 12.70
C GLY A 82 -15.76 10.87 13.58
N ARG A 83 -16.33 11.95 14.13
CA ARG A 83 -15.68 12.80 15.15
C ARG A 83 -15.56 12.11 16.50
N GLU A 84 -16.55 11.34 16.91
CA GLU A 84 -16.54 10.59 18.18
C GLU A 84 -15.60 9.38 18.14
N VAL A 85 -15.43 8.78 16.95
CA VAL A 85 -14.40 7.76 16.70
C VAL A 85 -13.01 8.36 16.88
N LEU A 86 -12.77 9.56 16.35
CA LEU A 86 -11.49 10.24 16.55
C LEU A 86 -11.31 10.70 18.01
N ALA A 87 -12.35 11.23 18.64
CA ALA A 87 -12.32 11.70 20.03
C ALA A 87 -12.17 10.55 21.06
N SER A 88 -12.59 9.33 20.71
CA SER A 88 -12.44 8.14 21.57
C SER A 88 -11.05 7.49 21.49
N LEU A 89 -10.16 7.98 20.63
CA LEU A 89 -8.80 7.46 20.54
C LEU A 89 -7.90 8.08 21.62
N PRO A 90 -6.99 7.29 22.22
CA PRO A 90 -6.01 7.84 23.15
C PRO A 90 -5.03 8.81 22.47
N TYR A 91 -4.75 8.61 21.18
CA TYR A 91 -3.80 9.40 20.39
C TYR A 91 -4.35 9.71 18.98
N PRO A 92 -5.38 10.58 18.84
CA PRO A 92 -6.01 10.86 17.55
C PRO A 92 -5.05 11.43 16.52
N GLY A 93 -4.12 12.31 16.93
CA GLY A 93 -3.12 12.89 16.04
C GLY A 93 -2.16 11.85 15.44
N LEU A 94 -1.81 10.82 16.21
CA LEU A 94 -0.95 9.73 15.73
C LEU A 94 -1.70 8.85 14.73
N VAL A 95 -2.97 8.52 15.00
CA VAL A 95 -3.80 7.72 14.08
C VAL A 95 -4.04 8.46 12.75
N ILE A 96 -4.30 9.76 12.79
CA ILE A 96 -4.39 10.58 11.57
C ILE A 96 -3.05 10.60 10.82
N SER A 97 -1.93 10.70 11.54
CA SER A 97 -0.60 10.64 10.93
C SER A 97 -0.35 9.31 10.22
N LEU A 98 -0.83 8.20 10.79
CA LEU A 98 -0.75 6.88 10.16
C LEU A 98 -1.62 6.78 8.90
N PHE A 99 -2.81 7.38 8.88
CA PHE A 99 -3.61 7.48 7.65
C PHE A 99 -2.90 8.26 6.55
N PHE A 100 -2.29 9.39 6.90
CA PHE A 100 -1.51 10.18 5.96
C PHE A 100 -0.29 9.39 5.47
N THR A 101 0.36 8.63 6.35
CA THR A 101 1.48 7.74 6.01
C THR A 101 1.04 6.68 4.99
N THR A 102 -0.11 6.02 5.19
CA THR A 102 -0.68 5.09 4.19
C THR A 102 -0.93 5.78 2.86
N LEU A 103 -1.50 6.98 2.86
CA LEU A 103 -1.72 7.76 1.64
C LEU A 103 -0.41 8.01 0.91
N VAL A 104 0.63 8.46 1.62
CA VAL A 104 1.95 8.73 1.04
C VAL A 104 2.56 7.46 0.45
N ILE A 105 2.55 6.33 1.18
CA ILE A 105 3.07 5.05 0.68
C ILE A 105 2.39 4.65 -0.64
N GLN A 106 1.06 4.77 -0.72
CA GLN A 106 0.34 4.45 -1.95
C GLN A 106 0.57 5.44 -3.08
N LEU A 107 0.66 6.73 -2.76
CA LEU A 107 0.95 7.78 -3.71
C LEU A 107 2.32 7.55 -4.35
N CYS A 108 3.33 7.21 -3.55
CA CYS A 108 4.68 6.91 -4.04
C CYS A 108 4.67 5.74 -5.02
N ASN A 109 4.06 4.63 -4.64
CA ASN A 109 3.92 3.45 -5.49
C ASN A 109 3.14 3.76 -6.78
N GLY A 110 2.04 4.50 -6.68
CA GLY A 110 1.19 4.88 -7.81
C GLY A 110 1.82 5.91 -8.76
N SER A 111 2.72 6.76 -8.27
CA SER A 111 3.35 7.84 -9.07
C SER A 111 4.28 7.32 -10.17
N ILE A 112 4.86 6.14 -9.95
CA ILE A 112 5.87 5.57 -10.83
C ILE A 112 5.27 4.73 -11.95
N GLY A 113 4.26 3.92 -11.63
CA GLY A 113 3.72 2.90 -12.55
C GLY A 113 3.37 3.44 -13.95
N PRO A 114 2.54 4.50 -14.06
CA PRO A 114 2.10 5.05 -15.34
C PRO A 114 3.23 5.61 -16.21
N ILE A 115 4.28 6.14 -15.58
CA ILE A 115 5.37 6.84 -16.28
C ILE A 115 6.58 5.93 -16.52
N LEU A 116 6.61 4.72 -15.94
CA LEU A 116 7.80 3.88 -15.91
C LEU A 116 8.29 3.51 -17.32
N ALA A 117 7.39 3.07 -18.20
CA ALA A 117 7.75 2.71 -19.57
C ALA A 117 8.30 3.91 -20.35
N LEU A 118 7.70 5.09 -20.17
CA LEU A 118 8.16 6.32 -20.81
C LEU A 118 9.53 6.76 -20.26
N PHE A 119 9.76 6.60 -18.95
CA PHE A 119 11.05 6.91 -18.36
C PHE A 119 12.15 5.97 -18.87
N ILE A 120 11.88 4.66 -18.98
CA ILE A 120 12.83 3.70 -19.56
C ILE A 120 13.13 4.05 -21.02
N LYS A 121 12.10 4.38 -21.81
CA LYS A 121 12.26 4.84 -23.19
C LYS A 121 13.16 6.08 -23.29
N SER A 122 13.05 7.01 -22.35
CA SER A 122 13.91 8.21 -22.33
C SER A 122 15.38 7.92 -22.02
N MET A 123 15.67 6.82 -21.32
CA MET A 123 17.04 6.41 -20.95
C MET A 123 17.66 5.43 -21.97
N ALA A 124 16.84 4.65 -22.68
CA ALA A 124 17.27 3.67 -23.67
C ALA A 124 16.38 3.73 -24.92
N PRO A 125 16.52 4.78 -25.75
CA PRO A 125 15.65 5.02 -26.91
C PRO A 125 15.70 3.88 -27.94
N ASP A 126 16.86 3.26 -28.11
CA ASP A 126 17.12 2.23 -29.12
C ASP A 126 16.70 0.81 -28.67
N SER A 127 16.11 0.67 -27.48
CA SER A 127 15.71 -0.65 -26.99
C SER A 127 14.42 -1.13 -27.65
N ASN A 128 14.50 -2.25 -28.37
CA ASN A 128 13.31 -2.88 -28.98
C ASN A 128 12.33 -3.50 -27.95
N ASN A 129 12.73 -3.61 -26.67
CA ASN A 129 12.02 -4.35 -25.63
C ASN A 129 11.62 -3.48 -24.41
N ILE A 130 11.24 -2.21 -24.62
CA ILE A 130 10.86 -1.28 -23.54
C ILE A 130 9.75 -1.86 -22.65
N ALA A 131 8.73 -2.47 -23.24
CA ALA A 131 7.60 -3.03 -22.49
C ALA A 131 8.03 -4.17 -21.56
N PHE A 132 8.90 -5.07 -22.05
CA PHE A 132 9.45 -6.16 -21.27
C PHE A 132 10.35 -5.65 -20.13
N LEU A 133 11.23 -4.68 -20.42
CA LEU A 133 12.07 -4.02 -19.41
C LEU A 133 11.23 -3.31 -18.35
N ALA A 134 10.18 -2.60 -18.75
CA ALA A 134 9.26 -1.93 -17.84
C ALA A 134 8.52 -2.94 -16.95
N GLY A 135 8.04 -4.05 -17.53
CA GLY A 135 7.40 -5.14 -16.78
C GLY A 135 8.34 -5.76 -15.74
N MET A 136 9.57 -6.09 -16.13
CA MET A 136 10.59 -6.60 -15.21
C MET A 136 10.86 -5.61 -14.07
N ILE A 137 11.19 -4.35 -14.40
CA ILE A 137 11.52 -3.32 -13.41
C ILE A 137 10.32 -2.99 -12.50
N ALA A 138 9.09 -3.10 -12.99
CA ALA A 138 7.87 -2.94 -12.19
C ALA A 138 7.66 -4.09 -11.20
N ALA A 139 8.04 -5.32 -11.56
CA ALA A 139 7.86 -6.50 -10.72
C ALA A 139 8.93 -6.61 -9.61
N VAL A 140 10.14 -6.10 -9.87
CA VAL A 140 11.29 -6.19 -8.95
C VAL A 140 10.96 -5.73 -7.50
N PRO A 141 10.34 -4.55 -7.26
CA PRO A 141 9.93 -4.13 -5.92
C PRO A 141 9.04 -5.15 -5.21
N GLY A 142 8.07 -5.73 -5.92
CA GLY A 142 7.14 -6.72 -5.37
C GLY A 142 7.85 -7.99 -4.89
N VAL A 143 8.84 -8.46 -5.66
CA VAL A 143 9.66 -9.62 -5.26
C VAL A 143 10.50 -9.30 -4.01
N SER A 144 11.16 -8.15 -3.98
CA SER A 144 11.92 -7.72 -2.79
C SER A 144 11.03 -7.50 -1.57
N ALA A 145 9.82 -6.98 -1.75
CA ALA A 145 8.84 -6.79 -0.69
C ALA A 145 8.39 -8.14 -0.12
N LEU A 146 8.13 -9.14 -0.97
CA LEU A 146 7.77 -10.49 -0.54
C LEU A 146 8.85 -11.16 0.30
N ILE A 147 10.13 -10.98 -0.08
CA ILE A 147 11.28 -11.52 0.65
C ILE A 147 11.51 -10.79 1.98
N SER A 148 11.30 -9.47 2.00
CA SER A 148 11.62 -8.60 3.13
C SER A 148 10.50 -8.53 4.17
N ALA A 149 9.23 -8.59 3.77
CA ALA A 149 8.07 -8.40 4.65
C ALA A 149 8.09 -9.31 5.89
N PRO A 150 8.36 -10.63 5.80
CA PRO A 150 8.42 -11.49 6.99
C PRO A 150 9.62 -11.19 7.90
N ARG A 151 10.78 -10.84 7.30
CA ARG A 151 12.03 -10.60 8.03
C ARG A 151 12.00 -9.27 8.78
N LEU A 152 11.64 -8.20 8.06
CA LEU A 152 11.52 -6.86 8.63
C LEU A 152 10.29 -6.72 9.53
N GLY A 153 9.21 -7.46 9.26
CA GLY A 153 8.06 -7.57 10.16
C GLY A 153 8.45 -8.15 11.52
N LYS A 154 9.12 -9.32 11.53
CA LYS A 154 9.65 -9.93 12.76
C LYS A 154 10.65 -9.05 13.49
N LEU A 155 11.51 -8.34 12.74
CA LEU A 155 12.40 -7.35 13.33
C LEU A 155 11.57 -6.23 13.98
N GLY A 156 10.48 -5.80 13.34
CA GLY A 156 9.53 -4.79 13.81
C GLY A 156 8.98 -5.12 15.18
N ASP A 157 8.60 -6.37 15.37
CA ASP A 157 8.06 -6.85 16.64
C ASP A 157 9.11 -6.85 17.76
N ARG A 158 10.40 -7.03 17.42
CA ARG A 158 11.51 -7.04 18.40
C ARG A 158 12.04 -5.65 18.76
N ILE A 159 12.34 -4.81 17.77
CA ILE A 159 12.97 -3.49 18.00
C ILE A 159 11.96 -2.34 18.11
N GLY A 160 10.69 -2.63 17.83
CA GLY A 160 9.56 -1.70 17.89
C GLY A 160 9.12 -1.23 16.50
N THR A 161 7.86 -1.50 16.18
CA THR A 161 7.23 -1.21 14.88
C THR A 161 7.39 0.25 14.44
N SER A 162 7.29 1.20 15.36
CA SER A 162 7.48 2.63 15.06
C SER A 162 8.89 2.96 14.59
N ARG A 163 9.92 2.30 15.14
CA ARG A 163 11.32 2.54 14.74
C ARG A 163 11.58 2.01 13.34
N ILE A 164 11.03 0.84 13.02
CA ILE A 164 11.16 0.27 11.69
C ILE A 164 10.45 1.11 10.65
N LEU A 165 9.23 1.59 10.93
CA LEU A 165 8.51 2.46 10.00
C LEU A 165 9.30 3.74 9.70
N LEU A 166 9.91 4.37 10.71
CA LEU A 166 10.77 5.55 10.49
C LEU A 166 12.04 5.20 9.70
N ALA A 167 12.68 4.07 9.99
CA ALA A 167 13.89 3.62 9.29
C ALA A 167 13.61 3.31 7.81
N THR A 168 12.50 2.64 7.51
CA THR A 168 12.13 2.33 6.13
C THR A 168 11.70 3.58 5.37
N LEU A 169 10.99 4.52 6.00
CA LEU A 169 10.66 5.81 5.39
C LEU A 169 11.92 6.63 5.09
N CYS A 170 12.90 6.65 6.00
CA CYS A 170 14.20 7.29 5.77
C CYS A 170 14.95 6.64 4.59
N CYS A 171 14.99 5.31 4.56
CA CYS A 171 15.56 4.56 3.44
C CYS A 171 14.86 4.93 2.12
N ALA A 172 13.53 5.02 2.11
CA ALA A 172 12.77 5.40 0.92
C ALA A 172 13.11 6.81 0.43
N VAL A 173 13.28 7.81 1.32
CA VAL A 173 13.73 9.16 0.91
C VAL A 173 15.06 9.08 0.17
N VAL A 174 16.05 8.35 0.72
CA VAL A 174 17.37 8.20 0.10
C VAL A 174 17.26 7.49 -1.25
N MET A 175 16.47 6.42 -1.33
CA MET A 175 16.27 5.67 -2.58
C MET A 175 15.57 6.52 -3.65
N PHE A 176 14.52 7.26 -3.32
CA PHE A 176 13.84 8.15 -4.27
C PHE A 176 14.75 9.27 -4.73
N PHE A 177 15.53 9.87 -3.84
CA PHE A 177 16.51 10.88 -4.22
C PHE A 177 17.57 10.29 -5.17
N ALA A 178 18.12 9.11 -4.85
CA ALA A 178 19.06 8.40 -5.71
C ALA A 178 18.46 8.05 -7.10
N MET A 179 17.18 7.68 -7.16
CA MET A 179 16.48 7.40 -8.41
C MET A 179 16.41 8.61 -9.34
N SER A 180 16.41 9.83 -8.79
CA SER A 180 16.42 11.06 -9.61
C SER A 180 17.70 11.19 -10.45
N PHE A 181 18.82 10.60 -10.00
CA PHE A 181 20.12 10.70 -10.69
C PHE A 181 20.37 9.57 -11.69
N VAL A 182 19.44 8.63 -11.81
CA VAL A 182 19.61 7.46 -12.66
C VAL A 182 19.70 7.83 -14.14
N THR A 183 20.61 7.16 -14.84
CA THR A 183 20.81 7.27 -16.29
C THR A 183 20.55 5.97 -17.04
N THR A 184 20.53 4.82 -16.35
CA THR A 184 20.35 3.50 -16.98
C THR A 184 19.17 2.72 -16.38
N PRO A 185 18.44 1.93 -17.20
CA PRO A 185 17.34 1.09 -16.70
C PRO A 185 17.78 0.07 -15.63
N LEU A 186 19.01 -0.44 -15.72
CA LEU A 186 19.55 -1.38 -14.74
C LEU A 186 19.72 -0.74 -13.36
N GLN A 187 20.28 0.47 -13.30
CA GLN A 187 20.42 1.23 -12.06
C GLN A 187 19.05 1.55 -11.44
N LEU A 188 18.04 1.87 -12.28
CA LEU A 188 16.66 2.02 -11.81
C LEU A 188 16.13 0.72 -11.18
N GLY A 189 16.36 -0.42 -11.84
CA GLY A 189 15.96 -1.74 -11.34
C GLY A 189 16.60 -2.08 -9.99
N VAL A 190 17.90 -1.81 -9.81
CA VAL A 190 18.61 -2.03 -8.55
C VAL A 190 18.06 -1.14 -7.44
N LEU A 191 17.86 0.16 -7.69
CA LEU A 191 17.29 1.06 -6.69
C LEU A 191 15.84 0.67 -6.34
N ARG A 192 15.07 0.19 -7.32
CA ARG A 192 13.70 -0.33 -7.13
C ARG A 192 13.69 -1.57 -6.26
N PHE A 193 14.64 -2.46 -6.45
CA PHE A 193 14.83 -3.65 -5.62
C PHE A 193 15.12 -3.26 -4.16
N LEU A 194 16.05 -2.31 -3.95
CA LEU A 194 16.38 -1.82 -2.62
C LEU A 194 15.20 -1.10 -1.96
N LEU A 195 14.46 -0.29 -2.72
CA LEU A 195 13.24 0.36 -2.24
C LEU A 195 12.19 -0.68 -1.81
N GLY A 196 12.01 -1.76 -2.56
CA GLY A 196 11.04 -2.80 -2.22
C GLY A 196 11.36 -3.55 -0.93
N PHE A 197 12.63 -3.61 -0.49
CA PHE A 197 12.96 -4.06 0.88
C PHE A 197 12.35 -3.14 1.94
N ALA A 198 12.44 -1.82 1.75
CA ALA A 198 11.86 -0.87 2.69
C ALA A 198 10.32 -0.92 2.65
N ASP A 199 9.74 -0.95 1.45
CA ASP A 199 8.29 -0.89 1.23
C ASP A 199 7.56 -2.11 1.81
N GLY A 200 8.17 -3.30 1.72
CA GLY A 200 7.60 -4.55 2.24
C GLY A 200 7.24 -4.54 3.73
N ALA A 201 7.85 -3.66 4.52
CA ALA A 201 7.54 -3.52 5.95
C ALA A 201 6.68 -2.30 6.30
N MET A 202 6.51 -1.33 5.39
CA MET A 202 5.82 -0.08 5.69
C MET A 202 4.34 -0.27 5.99
N LEU A 203 3.59 -0.89 5.08
CA LEU A 203 2.15 -1.12 5.25
C LEU A 203 1.83 -2.01 6.47
N PRO A 204 2.50 -3.16 6.67
CA PRO A 204 2.31 -3.96 7.88
C PRO A 204 2.62 -3.17 9.16
N ALA A 205 3.68 -2.36 9.16
CA ALA A 205 4.02 -1.53 10.31
C ALA A 205 2.92 -0.50 10.62
N VAL A 206 2.37 0.16 9.60
CA VAL A 206 1.23 1.08 9.78
C VAL A 206 0.00 0.35 10.32
N GLN A 207 -0.34 -0.82 9.78
CA GLN A 207 -1.49 -1.62 10.23
C GLN A 207 -1.32 -2.06 11.68
N THR A 208 -0.12 -2.51 12.08
CA THR A 208 0.19 -2.88 13.46
C THR A 208 0.09 -1.68 14.40
N LEU A 209 0.57 -0.50 14.01
CA LEU A 209 0.46 0.71 14.81
C LEU A 209 -1.00 1.18 14.94
N LEU A 210 -1.77 1.15 13.84
CA LEU A 210 -3.19 1.45 13.87
C LEU A 210 -3.92 0.50 14.83
N LEU A 211 -3.65 -0.80 14.77
CA LEU A 211 -4.23 -1.78 15.68
C LEU A 211 -3.84 -1.51 17.14
N LYS A 212 -2.56 -1.20 17.39
CA LYS A 212 -2.02 -0.91 18.74
C LYS A 212 -2.65 0.34 19.38
N TYR A 213 -2.95 1.36 18.58
CA TYR A 213 -3.48 2.64 19.06
C TYR A 213 -5.00 2.80 18.87
N SER A 214 -5.69 1.77 18.40
CA SER A 214 -7.14 1.74 18.26
C SER A 214 -7.79 0.89 19.36
N SER A 215 -8.92 1.35 19.90
CA SER A 215 -9.74 0.51 20.77
C SER A 215 -10.58 -0.49 19.97
N ASP A 216 -10.95 -1.59 20.62
CA ASP A 216 -11.70 -2.72 20.07
C ASP A 216 -13.01 -2.31 19.40
N LYS A 217 -13.63 -1.26 19.93
CA LYS A 217 -14.91 -0.74 19.47
C LYS A 217 -14.80 0.01 18.14
N VAL A 218 -13.63 0.54 17.79
CA VAL A 218 -13.45 1.40 16.61
C VAL A 218 -12.48 0.85 15.56
N THR A 219 -11.78 -0.27 15.83
CA THR A 219 -10.80 -0.86 14.90
C THR A 219 -11.35 -1.01 13.47
N GLY A 220 -12.56 -1.54 13.30
CA GLY A 220 -13.17 -1.72 11.97
C GLY A 220 -13.33 -0.41 11.19
N ARG A 221 -13.66 0.70 11.87
CA ARG A 221 -13.78 2.03 11.25
C ARG A 221 -12.43 2.65 10.95
N ILE A 222 -11.45 2.48 11.84
CA ILE A 222 -10.08 2.96 11.61
C ILE A 222 -9.48 2.29 10.38
N PHE A 223 -9.62 0.97 10.23
CA PHE A 223 -9.20 0.27 9.02
C PHE A 223 -10.01 0.69 7.79
N GLY A 224 -11.31 0.98 7.94
CA GLY A 224 -12.14 1.55 6.88
C GLY A 224 -11.59 2.90 6.39
N TYR A 225 -11.29 3.84 7.30
CA TYR A 225 -10.68 5.11 6.96
C TYR A 225 -9.30 4.92 6.34
N ASN A 226 -8.47 4.05 6.90
CA ASN A 226 -7.16 3.76 6.33
C ASN A 226 -7.25 3.29 4.86
N GLN A 227 -8.25 2.46 4.53
CA GLN A 227 -8.49 2.07 3.14
C GLN A 227 -8.91 3.24 2.25
N SER A 228 -9.73 4.15 2.75
CA SER A 228 -10.08 5.37 2.00
C SER A 228 -8.83 6.20 1.67
N PHE A 229 -7.94 6.39 2.64
CA PHE A 229 -6.65 7.07 2.41
C PHE A 229 -5.74 6.29 1.46
N MET A 230 -5.74 4.96 1.54
CA MET A 230 -5.00 4.08 0.63
C MET A 230 -5.49 4.26 -0.81
N TYR A 231 -6.80 4.24 -1.06
CA TYR A 231 -7.36 4.48 -2.40
C TYR A 231 -7.12 5.91 -2.87
N LEU A 232 -7.22 6.90 -1.98
CA LEU A 232 -6.90 8.28 -2.32
C LEU A 232 -5.44 8.40 -2.78
N GLY A 233 -4.49 7.77 -2.09
CA GLY A 233 -3.10 7.70 -2.52
C GLY A 233 -2.93 7.01 -3.88
N ASN A 234 -3.65 5.93 -4.15
CA ASN A 234 -3.63 5.26 -5.47
C ASN A 234 -4.18 6.13 -6.61
N VAL A 235 -5.07 7.08 -6.33
CA VAL A 235 -5.59 8.03 -7.34
C VAL A 235 -4.64 9.22 -7.50
N VAL A 236 -4.20 9.79 -6.39
CA VAL A 236 -3.34 10.98 -6.36
C VAL A 236 -1.93 10.68 -6.88
N GLY A 237 -1.41 9.48 -6.63
CA GLY A 237 -0.08 9.03 -7.10
C GLY A 237 0.10 9.18 -8.60
N PRO A 238 -0.67 8.45 -9.43
CA PRO A 238 -0.64 8.57 -10.88
C PRO A 238 -0.84 10.00 -11.40
N LEU A 239 -1.75 10.77 -10.78
CA LEU A 239 -2.01 12.15 -11.18
C LEU A 239 -0.78 13.04 -10.97
N ILE A 240 -0.14 12.95 -9.79
CA ILE A 240 1.09 13.69 -9.50
C ILE A 240 2.22 13.20 -10.41
N GLY A 241 2.40 11.89 -10.53
CA GLY A 241 3.44 11.29 -11.36
C GLY A 241 3.35 11.75 -12.82
N ALA A 242 2.16 11.67 -13.42
CA ALA A 242 1.90 12.11 -14.78
C ALA A 242 2.09 13.63 -14.92
N SER A 243 1.48 14.44 -14.06
CA SER A 243 1.52 15.91 -14.15
C SER A 243 2.94 16.46 -13.98
N VAL A 244 3.66 16.00 -12.95
CA VAL A 244 5.06 16.42 -12.70
C VAL A 244 5.97 15.95 -13.84
N SER A 245 5.78 14.71 -14.34
CA SER A 245 6.56 14.22 -15.48
C SER A 245 6.34 15.04 -16.74
N ALA A 246 5.11 15.52 -16.98
CA ALA A 246 4.76 16.30 -18.16
C ALA A 246 5.33 17.73 -18.10
N MET A 247 5.36 18.36 -16.92
CA MET A 247 5.80 19.75 -16.78
C MET A 247 7.31 19.89 -16.59
N ALA A 248 7.91 19.06 -15.73
CA ALA A 248 9.29 19.20 -15.30
C ALA A 248 10.19 18.04 -15.77
N GLY A 249 9.61 16.93 -16.23
CA GLY A 249 10.33 15.73 -16.66
C GLY A 249 10.37 14.63 -15.60
N PHE A 250 10.76 13.41 -16.00
CA PHE A 250 10.68 12.21 -15.15
C PHE A 250 11.53 12.28 -13.88
N ARG A 251 12.70 12.91 -13.93
CA ARG A 251 13.63 13.03 -12.80
C ARG A 251 13.01 13.80 -11.63
N TRP A 252 12.16 14.79 -11.93
CA TRP A 252 11.48 15.61 -10.93
C TRP A 252 10.35 14.87 -10.23
N VAL A 253 9.79 13.82 -10.84
CA VAL A 253 8.82 12.96 -10.16
C VAL A 253 9.45 12.30 -8.94
N PHE A 254 10.67 11.77 -9.10
CA PHE A 254 11.40 11.13 -7.99
C PHE A 254 11.75 12.13 -6.88
N ILE A 255 12.12 13.37 -7.24
CA ILE A 255 12.40 14.44 -6.26
C ILE A 255 11.11 14.83 -5.52
N ALA A 256 10.02 15.07 -6.24
CA ALA A 256 8.73 15.40 -5.66
C ALA A 256 8.26 14.30 -4.69
N THR A 257 8.37 13.04 -5.09
CA THR A 257 8.07 11.90 -4.24
C THR A 257 8.99 11.84 -3.02
N ALA A 258 10.30 12.06 -3.17
CA ALA A 258 11.24 12.11 -2.05
C ALA A 258 10.88 13.20 -1.03
N VAL A 259 10.49 14.39 -1.50
CA VAL A 259 10.06 15.51 -0.65
C VAL A 259 8.78 15.16 0.10
N ILE A 260 7.79 14.55 -0.56
CA ILE A 260 6.54 14.11 0.09
C ILE A 260 6.82 13.07 1.19
N VAL A 261 7.68 12.09 0.91
CA VAL A 261 8.09 11.08 1.90
C VAL A 261 8.87 11.73 3.05
N LEU A 262 9.73 12.70 2.77
CA LEU A 262 10.49 13.41 3.80
C LEU A 262 9.57 14.21 4.74
N ILE A 263 8.57 14.89 4.19
CA ILE A 263 7.54 15.59 4.97
C ILE A 263 6.77 14.58 5.83
N ASN A 264 6.39 13.43 5.28
CA ASN A 264 5.71 12.39 6.04
C ASN A 264 6.58 11.78 7.15
N LEU A 265 7.86 11.52 6.88
CA LEU A 265 8.84 11.06 7.86
C LEU A 265 8.94 12.04 9.03
N TRP A 266 9.08 13.33 8.73
CA TRP A 266 9.14 14.38 9.75
C TRP A 266 7.84 14.47 10.56
N GLN A 267 6.69 14.48 9.88
CA GLN A 267 5.37 14.53 10.50
C GLN A 267 5.14 13.34 11.45
N LEU A 268 5.46 12.12 11.00
CA LEU A 268 5.34 10.90 11.80
C LEU A 268 6.30 10.90 12.99
N ALA A 269 7.55 11.34 12.79
CA ALA A 269 8.54 11.45 13.87
C ALA A 269 8.09 12.41 14.97
N VAL A 270 7.58 13.59 14.61
CA VAL A 270 7.05 14.59 15.56
C VAL A 270 5.85 14.02 16.32
N MET A 271 4.91 13.36 15.64
CA MET A 271 3.72 12.80 16.29
C MET A 271 4.05 11.63 17.22
N LEU A 272 5.02 10.79 16.85
CA LEU A 272 5.51 9.71 17.71
C LEU A 272 6.23 10.25 18.96
N GLN A 273 7.01 11.33 18.82
CA GLN A 273 7.65 11.98 19.97
C GLN A 273 6.63 12.60 20.92
N ARG A 274 5.59 13.27 20.38
CA ARG A 274 4.50 13.84 21.18
C ARG A 274 3.76 12.76 21.95
N SER A 275 3.37 11.67 21.30
CA SER A 275 2.67 10.55 21.95
C SER A 275 3.51 9.90 23.07
N ARG A 276 4.84 9.77 22.89
CA ARG A 276 5.74 9.29 23.96
C ARG A 276 5.82 10.23 25.15
N ARG A 277 5.78 11.55 24.93
CA ARG A 277 5.80 12.56 26.01
C ARG A 277 4.50 12.64 26.79
N THR A 278 3.36 12.35 26.17
CA THR A 278 2.06 12.31 26.88
C THR A 278 1.88 11.04 27.70
N ALA A 279 2.68 10.00 27.44
CA ALA A 279 2.62 8.71 28.13
C ALA A 279 3.62 8.56 29.29
N ALA A 280 4.54 9.52 29.45
CA ALA A 280 5.54 9.59 30.51
C ALA A 280 5.13 10.63 31.55
#